data_AF-A0A661G5V3-F1
#
_entry.id   AF-A0A661G5V3-F1
#
_cell.length_a   1.000
_cell.length_b   1.000
_cell.length_c   1.000
_cell.angle_alpha   90.00
_cell.angle_beta   90.00
_cell.angle_gamma   90.00
#
_symmetry.space_group_name_H-M   'P 1'
#
loop_
_entity.id
_entity.type
_entity.pdbx_description
1 polymer ?
#
loop_
_entity_poly.entity_id
_entity_poly.type
_entity_poly.pdbx_seq_one_letter_code
_entity_poly.pdbx_strand_id
1 'polypeptide(L)'
;MSQAHFKRPNDGVIFGWHQDIQHRDKGAGTWQDINGSGSYVQTLIVLDEMTVDSGPLLFIPGSSQWGRVDFGDHDYDDPDYTPRRPPQFHDEEAVTITAQPGDTLFFGPYTAHASFENTSQHYRRVLINGYASPGANHRVYPGEGSCREIVVD
;
A
#
# COMPACT_ATOMS: atom_id res chain seq x y z
N MET A 1 -11.00 -3.45 -4.49
CA MET A 1 -10.66 -2.31 -5.38
C MET A 1 -9.39 -2.68 -6.10
N SER A 2 -9.34 -2.48 -7.42
CA SER A 2 -8.18 -2.79 -8.27
C SER A 2 -7.60 -1.49 -8.83
N GLN A 3 -6.29 -1.34 -8.80
CA GLN A 3 -5.59 -0.21 -9.42
C GLN A 3 -4.39 -0.71 -10.22
N ALA A 4 -3.94 0.10 -11.16
CA ALA A 4 -2.68 -0.10 -11.86
C ALA A 4 -1.79 1.10 -11.54
N HIS A 5 -0.58 0.85 -11.02
CA HIS A 5 0.39 1.89 -10.74
C HIS A 5 1.49 1.84 -11.79
N PHE A 6 1.76 2.98 -12.40
CA PHE A 6 2.75 3.16 -13.45
C PHE A 6 3.81 4.14 -12.96
N LYS A 7 5.08 3.74 -13.01
CA LYS A 7 6.21 4.65 -12.92
C LYS A 7 7.00 4.61 -14.22
N ARG A 8 7.10 5.74 -14.90
CA ARG A 8 7.96 5.94 -16.06
C ARG A 8 9.38 6.27 -15.59
N PRO A 9 10.40 6.14 -16.46
CA PRO A 9 11.72 6.65 -16.17
C PRO A 9 11.69 8.13 -15.78
N ASN A 10 12.18 8.45 -14.57
CA ASN A 10 12.38 9.81 -14.05
C ASN A 10 11.12 10.69 -14.07
N ASP A 11 9.97 10.13 -13.70
CA ASP A 11 8.70 10.86 -13.64
C ASP A 11 8.39 11.49 -12.27
N GLY A 12 9.30 11.40 -11.30
CA GLY A 12 9.14 11.97 -9.97
C GLY A 12 8.07 11.32 -9.10
N VAL A 13 7.37 10.28 -9.56
CA VAL A 13 6.26 9.68 -8.80
C VAL A 13 6.81 8.96 -7.57
N ILE A 14 6.35 9.38 -6.40
CA ILE A 14 6.69 8.77 -5.11
C ILE A 14 5.43 8.43 -4.31
N PHE A 15 5.57 7.41 -3.46
CA PHE A 15 4.63 7.05 -2.42
C PHE A 15 5.44 6.95 -1.13
N GLY A 16 5.35 7.99 -0.30
CA GLY A 16 6.06 8.02 0.98
C GLY A 16 5.63 6.90 1.92
N TRP A 17 6.35 6.75 3.04
CA TRP A 17 6.03 5.74 4.05
C TRP A 17 4.59 5.88 4.56
N HIS A 18 3.89 4.74 4.60
CA HIS A 18 2.51 4.69 5.06
C HIS A 18 2.07 3.27 5.45
N GLN A 19 0.85 3.17 6.00
CA GLN A 19 0.10 1.93 6.19
C GLN A 19 -1.19 1.97 5.39
N ASP A 20 -1.57 0.86 4.77
CA ASP A 20 -2.78 0.78 3.95
C ASP A 20 -4.07 0.98 4.75
N ILE A 21 -4.05 0.74 6.08
CA ILE A 21 -5.20 0.97 6.96
C ILE A 21 -5.70 2.42 6.88
N GLN A 22 -4.83 3.41 6.65
CA GLN A 22 -5.21 4.82 6.54
C GLN A 22 -6.16 5.10 5.37
N HIS A 23 -6.16 4.22 4.36
CA HIS A 23 -7.01 4.31 3.19
C HIS A 23 -8.30 3.50 3.35
N ARG A 24 -8.36 2.58 4.32
CA ARG A 24 -9.50 1.71 4.60
C ARG A 24 -10.39 2.31 5.68
N ASP A 25 -9.80 2.58 6.84
CA ASP A 25 -10.43 3.24 7.97
C ASP A 25 -10.37 4.76 7.78
N LYS A 26 -11.50 5.30 7.32
CA LYS A 26 -11.75 6.73 7.08
C LYS A 26 -12.50 7.39 8.24
N GLY A 27 -12.45 6.80 9.42
CA GLY A 27 -13.10 7.31 10.63
C GLY A 27 -14.14 6.35 11.20
N ALA A 28 -14.77 6.81 12.29
CA ALA A 28 -15.66 6.00 13.11
C ALA A 28 -16.72 5.26 12.27
N GLY A 29 -16.78 3.94 12.43
CA GLY A 29 -17.78 3.09 11.78
C GLY A 29 -17.54 2.82 10.29
N THR A 30 -16.40 3.22 9.71
CA THR A 30 -16.09 2.91 8.30
C THR A 30 -15.36 1.58 8.12
N TRP A 31 -14.61 1.16 9.14
CA TRP A 31 -13.84 -0.08 9.14
C TRP A 31 -13.86 -0.73 10.52
N GLN A 32 -13.91 -2.06 10.55
CA GLN A 32 -13.79 -2.87 11.75
C GLN A 32 -12.77 -3.98 11.52
N ASP A 33 -11.79 -4.10 12.41
CA ASP A 33 -10.92 -5.26 12.42
C ASP A 33 -11.59 -6.44 13.13
N ILE A 34 -12.22 -7.31 12.34
CA ILE A 34 -13.00 -8.46 12.84
C ILE A 34 -12.13 -9.71 13.06
N ASN A 35 -10.95 -9.79 12.45
CA ASN A 35 -10.05 -10.94 12.56
C ASN A 35 -8.80 -10.68 13.42
N GLY A 36 -8.65 -9.47 13.95
CA GLY A 36 -7.53 -9.07 14.82
C GLY A 36 -6.20 -8.90 14.09
N SER A 37 -6.21 -8.90 12.75
CA SER A 37 -5.02 -8.74 11.89
C SER A 37 -5.23 -7.63 10.85
N GLY A 38 -6.12 -6.69 11.13
CA GLY A 38 -6.51 -5.57 10.27
C GLY A 38 -7.58 -5.91 9.23
N SER A 39 -7.98 -7.18 9.10
CA SER A 39 -9.08 -7.64 8.25
C SER A 39 -8.98 -7.29 6.76
N TYR A 40 -7.75 -7.12 6.26
CA TYR A 40 -7.46 -6.78 4.87
C TYR A 40 -6.15 -7.45 4.40
N VAL A 41 -6.05 -7.71 3.11
CA VAL A 41 -4.80 -8.06 2.45
C VAL A 41 -4.67 -7.28 1.16
N GLN A 42 -3.50 -6.65 0.97
CA GLN A 42 -3.09 -6.09 -0.30
C GLN A 42 -2.39 -7.16 -1.11
N THR A 43 -2.72 -7.21 -2.40
CA THR A 43 -1.98 -7.99 -3.38
C THR A 43 -1.35 -7.03 -4.38
N LEU A 44 -0.08 -7.25 -4.73
CA LEU A 44 0.60 -6.50 -5.76
C LEU A 44 1.26 -7.49 -6.73
N ILE A 45 0.83 -7.45 -7.99
CA ILE A 45 1.37 -8.26 -9.09
C ILE A 45 2.32 -7.39 -9.90
N VAL A 46 3.56 -7.85 -10.02
CA VAL A 46 4.64 -7.18 -10.74
C VAL A 46 4.47 -7.45 -12.24
N LEU A 47 4.39 -6.41 -13.07
CA LEU A 47 4.23 -6.56 -14.53
C LEU A 47 5.52 -6.33 -15.32
N ASP A 48 6.40 -5.47 -14.80
CA ASP A 48 7.76 -5.26 -15.31
C ASP A 48 8.74 -5.58 -14.20
N GLU A 49 9.96 -5.97 -14.56
CA GLU A 49 11.02 -6.22 -13.57
C GLU A 49 11.16 -5.04 -12.60
N MET A 50 11.12 -5.34 -11.31
CA MET A 50 11.30 -4.38 -10.23
C MET A 50 12.74 -4.51 -9.73
N THR A 51 13.57 -3.55 -10.12
CA THR A 51 14.98 -3.44 -9.72
C THR A 51 15.12 -2.42 -8.59
N VAL A 52 16.33 -2.31 -8.02
CA VAL A 52 16.61 -1.36 -6.92
C VAL A 52 16.42 0.10 -7.32
N ASP A 53 16.54 0.43 -8.61
CA ASP A 53 16.43 1.78 -9.18
C ASP A 53 15.11 2.02 -9.94
N SER A 54 14.26 1.00 -10.12
CA SER A 54 12.99 1.14 -10.87
C SER A 54 11.83 1.72 -10.04
N GLY A 55 12.15 2.41 -8.93
CA GLY A 55 11.18 2.80 -7.91
C GLY A 55 10.50 1.58 -7.26
N PRO A 56 11.29 0.68 -6.63
CA PRO A 56 10.78 -0.54 -6.01
C PRO A 56 9.87 -0.28 -4.81
N LEU A 57 9.28 -1.34 -4.28
CA LEU A 57 8.70 -1.29 -2.93
C LEU A 57 9.79 -1.42 -1.86
N LEU A 58 9.59 -0.70 -0.77
CA LEU A 58 10.33 -0.85 0.47
C LEU A 58 9.36 -1.26 1.57
N PHE A 59 9.80 -2.13 2.48
CA PHE A 59 9.03 -2.55 3.64
C PHE A 59 9.86 -2.48 4.91
N ILE A 60 9.21 -2.19 6.04
CA ILE A 60 9.81 -2.45 7.36
C ILE A 60 9.39 -3.85 7.83
N PRO A 61 10.32 -4.81 7.97
CA PRO A 61 10.00 -6.14 8.50
C PRO A 61 9.36 -6.07 9.88
N GLY A 62 8.37 -6.92 10.15
CA GLY A 62 7.67 -6.96 11.44
C GLY A 62 6.66 -5.84 11.69
N SER A 63 6.64 -4.76 10.88
CA SER A 63 5.75 -3.61 11.08
C SER A 63 4.25 -3.91 11.09
N SER A 64 3.84 -5.03 10.48
CA SER A 64 2.45 -5.51 10.57
C SER A 64 1.92 -5.68 12.01
N GLN A 65 2.82 -5.86 12.99
CA GLN A 65 2.48 -6.05 14.40
C GLN A 65 2.33 -4.73 15.17
N TRP A 66 2.65 -3.58 14.55
CA TRP A 66 2.54 -2.28 15.22
C TRP A 66 1.11 -1.81 15.41
N GLY A 67 0.14 -2.47 14.75
CA GLY A 67 -1.22 -1.94 14.61
C GLY A 67 -1.22 -0.65 13.80
N ARG A 68 -2.24 0.19 14.00
CA ARG A 68 -2.32 1.49 13.32
C ARG A 68 -1.30 2.46 13.93
N VAL A 69 -0.38 2.95 13.11
CA VAL A 69 0.49 4.07 13.43
C VAL A 69 0.25 5.23 12.47
N ASP A 70 0.72 6.42 12.82
CA ASP A 70 0.52 7.61 12.01
C ASP A 70 1.83 8.06 11.35
N PHE A 71 1.85 8.01 10.03
CA PHE A 71 2.93 8.52 9.17
C PHE A 71 2.66 9.96 8.69
N GLY A 72 1.57 10.58 9.14
CA GLY A 72 1.12 11.88 8.68
C GLY A 72 0.51 11.83 7.29
N ASP A 73 -0.11 12.93 6.87
CA ASP A 73 -0.49 13.14 5.49
C ASP A 73 0.72 13.62 4.70
N HIS A 74 0.95 13.05 3.51
CA HIS A 74 1.98 13.54 2.60
C HIS A 74 1.47 14.74 1.83
N ASP A 75 2.14 15.89 2.00
CA ASP A 75 1.98 17.04 1.12
C ASP A 75 3.16 17.09 0.15
N TYR A 76 2.93 16.65 -1.09
CA TYR A 76 3.97 16.62 -2.11
C TYR A 76 4.24 17.98 -2.76
N ASP A 77 3.37 18.97 -2.50
CA ASP A 77 3.49 20.32 -3.06
C ASP A 77 4.17 21.30 -2.09
N ASP A 78 4.31 20.92 -0.81
CA ASP A 78 4.99 21.72 0.22
C ASP A 78 6.51 21.40 0.30
N PRO A 79 7.39 22.35 -0.07
CA PRO A 79 8.84 22.14 -0.02
C PRO A 79 9.40 22.07 1.41
N ASP A 80 8.66 22.53 2.42
CA ASP A 80 9.05 22.48 3.84
C ASP A 80 8.45 21.26 4.56
N TYR A 81 7.71 20.40 3.83
CA TYR A 81 7.11 19.20 4.39
C TYR A 81 8.15 18.26 5.01
N THR A 82 7.98 18.00 6.30
CA THR A 82 8.78 17.00 7.02
C THR A 82 7.91 15.77 7.28
N PRO A 83 8.22 14.60 6.68
CA PRO A 83 7.43 13.40 6.88
C PRO A 83 7.37 13.00 8.34
N ARG A 84 6.17 12.74 8.86
CA ARG A 84 6.02 12.22 10.22
C ARG A 84 6.55 10.79 10.28
N ARG A 85 7.33 10.50 11.31
CA ARG A 85 7.89 9.17 11.57
C ARG A 85 7.37 8.67 12.92
N PRO A 86 6.65 7.53 12.97
CA PRO A 86 6.25 6.96 14.24
C PRO A 86 7.48 6.49 15.03
N PRO A 87 7.45 6.47 16.37
CA PRO A 87 8.64 6.19 17.19
C PRO A 87 9.33 4.85 16.92
N GLN A 88 8.57 3.84 16.43
CA GLN A 88 9.08 2.51 16.11
C GLN A 88 9.69 2.42 14.71
N PHE A 89 9.64 3.49 13.93
CA PHE A 89 10.08 3.49 12.53
C PHE A 89 11.56 3.91 12.42
N HIS A 90 12.33 3.04 11.79
CA HIS A 90 13.76 3.17 11.56
C HIS A 90 14.04 2.92 10.08
N ASP A 91 14.52 3.93 9.35
CA ASP A 91 14.75 3.84 7.89
C ASP A 91 15.74 2.75 7.54
N GLU A 92 16.76 2.55 8.39
CA GLU A 92 17.83 1.58 8.22
C GLU A 92 17.37 0.12 8.28
N GLU A 93 16.16 -0.13 8.81
CA GLU A 93 15.56 -1.46 8.85
C GLU A 93 14.78 -1.80 7.56
N ALA A 94 14.65 -0.84 6.64
CA ALA A 94 13.90 -1.04 5.41
C ALA A 94 14.57 -2.07 4.49
N VAL A 95 13.74 -2.96 3.96
CA VAL A 95 14.14 -3.94 2.95
C VAL A 95 13.57 -3.50 1.61
N THR A 96 14.46 -3.31 0.64
CA THR A 96 14.12 -3.07 -0.77
C THR A 96 13.74 -4.37 -1.44
N ILE A 97 12.58 -4.40 -2.10
CA ILE A 97 12.12 -5.58 -2.82
C ILE A 97 12.46 -5.46 -4.30
N THR A 98 13.21 -6.43 -4.79
CA THR A 98 13.35 -6.70 -6.23
C THR A 98 12.47 -7.88 -6.61
N ALA A 99 11.88 -7.87 -7.80
CA ALA A 99 10.94 -8.90 -8.24
C ALA A 99 10.87 -9.00 -9.76
N GLN A 100 10.49 -10.17 -10.26
CA GLN A 100 10.33 -10.45 -11.68
C GLN A 100 8.86 -10.28 -12.12
N PRO A 101 8.58 -10.06 -13.41
CA PRO A 101 7.22 -10.08 -13.93
C PRO A 101 6.47 -11.36 -13.55
N GLY A 102 5.28 -11.22 -12.98
CA GLY A 102 4.45 -12.31 -12.46
C GLY A 102 4.60 -12.56 -10.96
N ASP A 103 5.68 -12.10 -10.33
CA ASP A 103 5.83 -12.18 -8.88
C ASP A 103 4.70 -11.40 -8.20
N THR A 104 4.17 -11.96 -7.11
CA THR A 104 3.06 -11.37 -6.37
C THR A 104 3.41 -11.22 -4.90
N LEU A 105 3.24 -10.01 -4.39
CA LEU A 105 3.45 -9.67 -2.99
C LEU A 105 2.11 -9.64 -2.26
N PHE A 106 2.10 -10.12 -1.02
CA PHE A 106 0.96 -10.10 -0.11
C PHE A 106 1.37 -9.43 1.20
N PHE A 107 0.58 -8.47 1.67
CA PHE A 107 0.86 -7.81 2.94
C PHE A 107 -0.41 -7.26 3.60
N GLY A 108 -0.41 -7.24 4.93
CA GLY A 108 -1.53 -6.74 5.73
C GLY A 108 -1.57 -5.21 5.79
N PRO A 109 -2.70 -4.62 6.23
CA PRO A 109 -2.94 -3.18 6.18
C PRO A 109 -2.06 -2.37 7.15
N TYR A 110 -1.47 -3.03 8.15
CA TYR A 110 -0.54 -2.43 9.11
C TYR A 110 0.93 -2.53 8.67
N THR A 111 1.23 -3.14 7.53
CA THR A 111 2.62 -3.23 7.08
C THR A 111 3.08 -1.86 6.59
N ALA A 112 4.11 -1.30 7.23
CA ALA A 112 4.73 -0.05 6.81
C ALA A 112 5.51 -0.28 5.52
N HIS A 113 5.17 0.50 4.49
CA HIS A 113 5.78 0.39 3.17
C HIS A 113 5.84 1.74 2.44
N ALA A 114 6.73 1.82 1.45
CA ALA A 114 6.94 2.98 0.60
C ALA A 114 7.35 2.57 -0.82
N SER A 115 7.33 3.52 -1.75
CA SER A 115 7.90 3.37 -3.09
C SER A 115 8.38 4.70 -3.65
N PHE A 116 9.69 4.88 -3.76
CA PHE A 116 10.30 6.11 -4.24
C PHE A 116 10.51 6.13 -5.76
N GLU A 117 11.10 7.20 -6.25
CA GLU A 117 11.19 7.52 -7.67
C GLU A 117 11.82 6.39 -8.50
N ASN A 118 11.34 6.24 -9.74
CA ASN A 118 11.98 5.39 -10.73
C ASN A 118 13.09 6.18 -11.43
N THR A 119 14.34 5.91 -11.08
CA THR A 119 15.53 6.53 -11.69
C THR A 119 16.17 5.66 -12.79
N SER A 120 15.61 4.47 -13.02
CA SER A 120 16.01 3.57 -14.10
C SER A 120 15.62 4.11 -15.49
N GLN A 121 16.03 3.39 -16.54
CA GLN A 121 15.65 3.67 -17.93
C GLN A 121 14.42 2.87 -18.40
N HIS A 122 13.78 2.12 -17.51
CA HIS A 122 12.66 1.23 -17.84
C HIS A 122 11.38 1.62 -17.11
N TYR A 123 10.23 1.27 -17.69
CA TYR A 123 8.94 1.42 -17.01
C TYR A 123 8.83 0.40 -15.89
N ARG A 124 8.13 0.77 -14.82
CA ARG A 124 7.75 -0.13 -13.74
C ARG A 124 6.25 -0.08 -13.52
N ARG A 125 5.54 -1.12 -13.98
CA ARG A 125 4.10 -1.30 -13.81
C ARG A 125 3.80 -2.38 -12.80
N VAL A 126 2.79 -2.13 -11.99
CA VAL A 126 2.25 -3.11 -11.03
C VAL A 126 0.73 -3.02 -11.02
N LEU A 127 0.07 -4.15 -10.80
CA LEU A 127 -1.36 -4.21 -10.53
C LEU A 127 -1.56 -4.46 -9.05
N ILE A 128 -2.40 -3.67 -8.41
CA ILE A 128 -2.76 -3.87 -7.01
C ILE A 128 -4.23 -4.20 -6.87
N ASN A 129 -4.55 -5.13 -5.98
CA ASN A 129 -5.91 -5.46 -5.60
C ASN A 129 -6.00 -5.75 -4.11
N GLY A 130 -7.01 -5.14 -3.49
CA GLY A 130 -7.32 -5.29 -2.08
C GLY A 130 -8.53 -6.16 -1.78
N TYR A 131 -8.36 -7.09 -0.84
CA TYR A 131 -9.42 -7.94 -0.31
C TYR A 131 -9.67 -7.64 1.17
N ALA A 132 -10.93 -7.46 1.53
CA ALA A 132 -11.37 -7.24 2.90
C ALA A 132 -12.11 -8.48 3.42
N SER A 133 -11.99 -8.77 4.71
CA SER A 133 -12.84 -9.79 5.33
C SER A 133 -14.32 -9.32 5.28
N PRO A 134 -15.28 -10.21 5.01
CA PRO A 134 -16.70 -9.86 5.04
C PRO A 134 -17.10 -9.25 6.38
N GLY A 135 -17.75 -8.09 6.36
CA GLY A 135 -18.11 -7.36 7.58
C GLY A 135 -17.02 -6.45 8.15
N ALA A 136 -15.82 -6.40 7.58
CA ALA A 136 -14.78 -5.45 7.99
C ALA A 136 -15.01 -4.05 7.39
N ASN A 137 -15.51 -3.97 6.16
CA ASN A 137 -15.75 -2.70 5.48
C ASN A 137 -17.23 -2.32 5.54
N HIS A 138 -17.55 -1.20 6.17
CA HIS A 138 -18.92 -0.71 6.32
C HIS A 138 -19.22 0.47 5.40
N ARG A 139 -18.25 0.85 4.55
CA ARG A 139 -18.43 1.96 3.61
C ARG A 139 -19.39 1.57 2.50
N VAL A 140 -20.32 2.47 2.21
CA VAL A 140 -21.14 2.41 1.01
C VAL A 140 -20.36 3.06 -0.12
N TYR A 141 -19.98 2.27 -1.12
CA TYR A 141 -19.32 2.80 -2.32
C TYR A 141 -20.37 3.14 -3.38
N PRO A 142 -20.26 4.30 -4.04
CA PRO A 142 -21.13 4.63 -5.16
C PRO A 142 -20.87 3.70 -6.37
N GLY A 143 -21.86 3.57 -7.25
CA GLY A 143 -21.77 2.80 -8.50
C GLY A 143 -22.59 1.50 -8.49
N GLU A 144 -22.95 1.01 -9.67
CA GLU A 144 -23.64 -0.27 -9.80
C GLU A 144 -22.67 -1.43 -9.48
N GLY A 145 -23.13 -2.40 -8.69
CA GLY A 145 -22.34 -3.58 -8.34
C GLY A 145 -21.43 -3.43 -7.12
N SER A 146 -21.43 -2.27 -6.44
CA SER A 146 -20.68 -2.09 -5.19
C SER A 146 -21.27 -2.93 -4.05
N CYS A 147 -20.39 -3.51 -3.23
CA CYS A 147 -20.73 -4.27 -2.01
C CYS A 147 -21.78 -5.39 -2.20
N ARG A 148 -21.92 -5.94 -3.42
CA ARG A 148 -22.78 -7.10 -3.64
C ARG A 148 -22.12 -8.35 -3.09
N GLU A 149 -22.88 -9.15 -2.35
CA GLU A 149 -22.49 -10.49 -1.99
C GLU A 149 -22.41 -11.34 -3.28
N ILE A 150 -21.23 -11.89 -3.55
CA ILE A 150 -21.05 -12.84 -4.64
C ILE A 150 -21.41 -14.21 -4.07
N VAL A 151 -22.60 -14.68 -4.37
CA VAL A 151 -23.00 -16.06 -4.11
C VAL A 151 -22.42 -16.91 -5.22
N VAL A 152 -21.57 -17.86 -4.86
CA VAL A 152 -21.02 -18.86 -5.79
C VAL A 152 -21.79 -20.15 -5.51
N ASP A 153 -22.58 -20.60 -6.49
CA ASP A 153 -23.28 -21.90 -6.45
C ASP A 153 -22.28 -23.08 -6.50
#